data_AF-A0A1W1D2D4-F1
#
_entry.id   AF-A0A1W1D2D4-F1
#
_cell.length_a   1.000
_cell.length_b   1.000
_cell.length_c   1.000
_cell.angle_alpha   90.00
_cell.angle_beta   90.00
_cell.angle_gamma   90.00
#
_symmetry.space_group_name_H-M   'P 1'
#
loop_
_entity.id
_entity.type
_entity.pdbx_description
1 polymer ?
#
loop_
_entity_poly.entity_id
_entity_poly.type
_entity_poly.pdbx_seq_one_letter_code
_entity_poly.pdbx_strand_id
1 'polypeptide(L)'
;MQKITQNKLIIIVSLFLVLFDNVTFFSNLIEVYSLKDYFGFVTSVAIVYLFFTIFLFGLLSTKWTIKPIFIIVLLVSSLAN
;
A
#
# COMPACT_ATOMS: atom_id res chain seq x y z
N MET A 1 -21.03 -10.38 -14.07
CA MET A 1 -20.07 -10.07 -12.99
C MET A 1 -18.66 -10.09 -13.57
N GLN A 2 -17.97 -8.96 -13.64
CA GLN A 2 -16.58 -8.94 -14.11
C GLN A 2 -15.69 -9.67 -13.09
N LYS A 3 -14.93 -10.68 -13.53
CA LYS A 3 -13.94 -11.36 -12.68
C LYS A 3 -12.75 -10.42 -12.47
N ILE A 4 -12.55 -9.95 -11.25
CA ILE A 4 -11.31 -9.25 -10.88
C ILE A 4 -10.18 -10.29 -10.90
N THR A 5 -9.14 -10.03 -11.69
CA THR A 5 -7.94 -10.86 -11.72
C THR A 5 -7.10 -10.65 -10.46
N GLN A 6 -6.30 -11.64 -10.08
CA GLN A 6 -5.43 -11.56 -8.90
C GLN A 6 -4.54 -10.31 -8.92
N ASN A 7 -3.97 -9.96 -10.07
CA ASN A 7 -3.15 -8.77 -10.24
C ASN A 7 -3.94 -7.48 -9.99
N LYS A 8 -5.17 -7.39 -10.50
CA LYS A 8 -6.04 -6.22 -10.24
C LYS A 8 -6.36 -6.11 -8.75
N LEU A 9 -6.60 -7.23 -8.07
CA LEU A 9 -6.85 -7.23 -6.64
C LEU A 9 -5.62 -6.74 -5.85
N ILE A 10 -4.42 -7.22 -6.20
CA ILE A 10 -3.16 -6.77 -5.58
C ILE A 10 -2.98 -5.26 -5.73
N ILE A 11 -3.20 -4.72 -6.94
CA ILE A 11 -3.06 -3.29 -7.20
C ILE A 11 -4.04 -2.47 -6.37
N ILE A 12 -5.32 -2.87 -6.32
CA ILE A 12 -6.36 -2.16 -5.57
C ILE A 12 -6.05 -2.16 -4.08
N VAL A 13 -5.69 -3.30 -3.50
CA VAL A 13 -5.37 -3.43 -2.07
C VAL A 13 -4.10 -2.66 -1.72
N SER A 14 -3.06 -2.74 -2.55
CA SER A 14 -1.82 -1.98 -2.34
C SER A 14 -2.09 -0.48 -2.35
N LEU A 15 -2.87 0.00 -3.33
CA LEU A 15 -3.24 1.41 -3.43
C LEU A 15 -4.04 1.86 -2.21
N PHE A 16 -4.97 1.03 -1.73
CA PHE A 16 -5.73 1.32 -0.52
C PHE A 16 -4.82 1.46 0.71
N LEU A 17 -3.88 0.55 0.93
CA LEU A 17 -2.96 0.61 2.07
C LEU A 17 -2.01 1.81 2.01
N VAL A 18 -1.54 2.17 0.82
CA VAL A 18 -0.68 3.36 0.66
C VAL A 18 -1.45 4.64 0.96
N LEU A 19 -2.70 4.75 0.52
CA LEU A 19 -3.49 5.98 0.68
C LEU A 19 -4.08 6.15 2.10
N PHE A 20 -4.52 5.06 2.72
CA PHE A 20 -5.32 5.13 3.95
C PHE A 20 -4.61 4.59 5.18
N ASP A 21 -3.71 3.62 5.03
CA ASP A 21 -3.13 2.95 6.19
C ASP A 21 -1.82 3.61 6.66
N ASN A 22 -1.00 4.08 5.73
CA ASN A 22 0.34 4.57 6.06
C ASN A 22 0.37 6.07 6.40
N VAL A 23 -0.68 6.60 7.03
CA VAL A 23 -0.80 8.03 7.36
C VAL A 23 0.35 8.48 8.27
N THR A 24 0.64 7.75 9.34
CA THR A 24 1.73 8.08 10.28
C THR A 24 3.10 8.14 9.59
N PHE A 25 3.36 7.25 8.63
CA PHE A 25 4.61 7.29 7.85
C PHE A 25 4.70 8.59 7.02
N PHE A 26 3.64 8.95 6.29
CA PHE A 26 3.62 10.18 5.49
C PHE A 26 3.62 11.44 6.36
N SER A 27 2.97 11.44 7.53
CA SER A 27 3.03 12.55 8.49
C SER A 27 4.46 12.82 8.95
N ASN A 28 5.18 11.78 9.39
CA ASN A 28 6.58 11.90 9.80
C ASN A 28 7.50 12.27 8.61
N LEU A 29 7.22 11.74 7.42
CA LEU A 29 7.96 12.09 6.21
C LEU A 29 7.82 13.58 5.89
N ILE A 30 6.60 14.12 5.95
CA ILE A 30 6.31 15.54 5.66
C ILE A 30 6.85 16.46 6.76
N GLU A 31 6.93 15.98 8.01
CA GLU A 31 7.56 16.71 9.11
C GLU A 31 9.07 16.89 8.90
N VAL A 32 9.77 15.85 8.44
CA VAL A 32 11.21 15.92 8.13
C VAL A 32 11.47 16.60 6.78
N TYR A 33 10.62 16.32 5.79
CA TYR A 33 10.70 16.85 4.43
C TYR A 33 9.47 17.68 4.10
N SER A 34 9.55 18.97 4.38
CA SER A 34 8.49 19.94 4.05
C SER A 34 8.00 19.78 2.61
N LEU A 35 6.69 19.61 2.45
CA LEU A 35 6.04 19.40 1.15
C LEU A 35 6.32 20.52 0.15
N LYS A 36 6.54 21.75 0.61
CA LYS A 36 6.78 22.90 -0.28
C LYS A 36 8.11 22.78 -1.02
N ASP A 37 9.14 22.34 -0.31
CA ASP A 37 10.51 22.33 -0.83
C ASP A 37 10.86 20.98 -1.47
N TYR A 38 10.20 19.90 -1.03
CA TYR A 38 10.52 18.52 -1.41
C TYR A 38 9.35 17.74 -2.00
N PHE A 39 8.38 18.43 -2.63
CA PHE A 39 7.19 17.80 -3.22
C PHE A 39 7.51 16.61 -4.14
N GLY A 40 8.51 16.76 -5.02
CA GLY A 40 8.92 15.70 -5.94
C GLY A 40 9.48 14.47 -5.24
N PHE A 41 10.21 14.67 -4.13
CA PHE A 41 10.73 13.58 -3.31
C PHE A 41 9.61 12.86 -2.54
N VAL A 42 8.70 13.59 -1.91
CA VAL A 42 7.57 12.98 -1.18
C VAL A 42 6.69 12.16 -2.14
N THR A 43 6.45 12.69 -3.34
CA THR A 43 5.67 11.98 -4.37
C THR A 43 6.39 10.74 -4.87
N SER A 44 7.71 10.81 -5.11
CA SER A 44 8.48 9.64 -5.56
C SER A 44 8.54 8.55 -4.50
N VAL A 45 8.65 8.91 -3.22
CA VAL A 45 8.56 7.97 -2.09
C VAL A 45 7.20 7.28 -2.07
N ALA A 46 6.09 8.00 -2.24
CA ALA A 46 4.76 7.40 -2.30
C ALA A 46 4.63 6.39 -3.45
N ILE A 47 5.19 6.72 -4.62
CA ILE A 47 5.22 5.83 -5.80
C ILE A 47 6.07 4.57 -5.52
N VAL A 48 7.27 4.74 -4.96
CA VAL A 48 8.15 3.63 -4.60
C VAL A 48 7.47 2.72 -3.56
N TYR A 49 6.84 3.31 -2.56
CA TYR A 49 6.11 2.58 -1.52
C TYR A 49 4.95 1.75 -2.11
N LEU A 50 4.20 2.32 -3.07
CA LEU A 50 3.16 1.60 -3.79
C LEU A 50 3.72 0.41 -4.58
N PHE A 51 4.77 0.61 -5.38
CA PHE A 51 5.37 -0.48 -6.16
C PHE A 51 6.00 -1.55 -5.27
N PHE A 52 6.62 -1.15 -4.17
CA PHE A 52 7.18 -2.06 -3.18
C PHE A 52 6.09 -2.94 -2.55
N THR A 53 4.95 -2.35 -2.19
CA THR A 53 3.81 -3.09 -1.64
C THR A 53 3.21 -4.05 -2.66
N ILE A 54 3.04 -3.62 -3.92
CA ILE A 54 2.60 -4.48 -5.03
C ILE A 54 3.56 -5.65 -5.22
N PHE A 55 4.87 -5.38 -5.18
CA PHE A 55 5.91 -6.40 -5.32
C PHE A 55 5.85 -7.43 -4.19
N LEU A 56 5.75 -6.98 -2.93
CA LEU A 56 5.62 -7.86 -1.76
C LEU A 56 4.39 -8.77 -1.87
N PHE A 57 3.23 -8.20 -2.18
CA PHE A 57 2.03 -9.01 -2.34
C PHE A 57 2.08 -9.90 -3.56
N GLY A 58 2.73 -9.46 -4.65
CA GLY A 58 3.01 -10.29 -5.82
C GLY A 58 3.81 -11.54 -5.46
N LEU A 59 4.84 -11.39 -4.62
CA LEU A 59 5.64 -12.50 -4.08
C LEU A 59 4.82 -13.47 -3.24
N LEU A 60 3.92 -12.95 -2.41
CA LEU A 60 3.04 -13.74 -1.54
C LEU A 60 1.81 -14.32 -2.28
N SER A 61 1.65 -14.03 -3.58
CA SER A 61 0.42 -14.28 -4.35
C SER A 61 0.24 -15.73 -4.82
N THR A 62 0.31 -16.68 -3.90
CA THR A 62 -0.15 -18.04 -4.21
C THR A 62 -1.67 -18.06 -4.32
N LYS A 63 -2.21 -18.86 -5.26
CA LYS A 63 -3.66 -18.96 -5.59
C LYS A 63 -4.57 -19.14 -4.35
N TRP A 64 -4.04 -19.75 -3.29
CA TRP A 64 -4.77 -20.11 -2.08
C TRP A 64 -4.52 -19.16 -0.90
N THR A 65 -3.39 -18.45 -0.86
CA THR A 65 -2.97 -17.64 0.30
C THR A 65 -3.30 -16.16 0.14
N ILE A 66 -3.42 -15.64 -1.08
CA ILE A 66 -3.56 -14.19 -1.29
C ILE A 66 -4.84 -13.61 -0.67
N LYS A 67 -5.94 -14.36 -0.71
CA LYS A 67 -7.23 -13.93 -0.13
C LYS A 67 -7.17 -13.82 1.41
N PRO A 68 -6.79 -14.87 2.16
CA PRO A 68 -6.70 -14.76 3.61
C PRO A 68 -5.63 -13.75 4.04
N ILE A 69 -4.50 -13.64 3.32
CA ILE A 69 -3.48 -12.62 3.61
C ILE A 69 -4.07 -11.22 3.53
N PHE A 70 -4.82 -10.88 2.48
CA PHE A 70 -5.43 -9.56 2.36
C PHE A 70 -6.45 -9.26 3.46
N ILE A 71 -7.24 -10.25 3.88
CA ILE A 71 -8.18 -10.08 4.99
C ILE A 71 -7.42 -9.78 6.28
N ILE A 72 -6.39 -10.58 6.60
CA ILE A 72 -5.59 -10.41 7.81
C ILE A 72 -4.90 -9.05 7.79
N VAL A 73 -4.25 -8.68 6.68
CA VAL A 73 -3.56 -7.41 6.55
C VAL A 73 -4.53 -6.25 6.76
N LEU A 74 -5.67 -6.23 6.06
CA LEU A 74 -6.65 -5.14 6.20
C LEU A 74 -7.22 -5.03 7.63
N LEU A 75 -7.44 -6.15 8.31
CA LEU A 75 -7.91 -6.16 9.69
C LEU A 75 -6.83 -5.66 10.67
N VAL A 76 -5.59 -6.11 10.50
CA VAL A 76 -4.45 -5.66 11.32
C VAL A 76 -4.17 -4.17 11.08
N SER A 77 -4.17 -3.73 9.83
CA SER A 77 -4.10 -2.32 9.43
C SER A 77 -5.15 -1.47 10.14
N SER A 78 -6.41 -1.91 10.13
CA SER A 78 -7.50 -1.22 10.83
C SER A 78 -7.33 -1.17 12.36
N LEU A 79 -6.51 -2.04 12.95
CA LEU A 79 -6.30 -2.08 14.40
C LEU A 79 -5.04 -1.33 14.84
N ALA A 80 -4.05 -1.24 13.95
CA ALA A 80 -2.74 -0.66 14.22
C ALA A 80 -2.66 0.85 13.94
N ASN A 81 -3.70 1.41 13.30
CA ASN A 81 -3.81 2.80 12.89
C ASN A 81 -4.84 3.53 13.75
#